data_AF-A0A3C0G560-F1
#
_entry.id   AF-A0A3C0G560-F1
#
_cell.length_a   1.000
_cell.length_b   1.000
_cell.length_c   1.000
_cell.angle_alpha   90.00
_cell.angle_beta   90.00
_cell.angle_gamma   90.00
#
_symmetry.space_group_name_H-M   'P 1'
#
loop_
_entity.id
_entity.type
_entity.pdbx_description
1 polymer ?
#
loop_
_entity_poly.entity_id
_entity_poly.type
_entity_poly.pdbx_seq_one_letter_code
_entity_poly.pdbx_strand_id
1 'polypeptide(L)'
;MSQLPRLNYKRTNSRTTVQDLYDTNYEARLPKDKSRPYYSSHPATAENIKSAYPEIQKVNGWAEAIVQTARRLHIADPGWLANLMYFETGFTLNPNVMNKNGCGGLLNFCPNSSAKKVGKTVTELTSMEALEQMQYVELYLSEYKGKYNTSADLYMAVYFPIAQGGGPHFSIYNWYLKHMGEAVASNFLNANNGIKTAGDYQKFADRHARLPTVLGTEKEDTSSVVLY
;
A
#
# COMPACT_ATOMS: atom_id res chain seq x y z
N MET A 1 3.02 6.49 -12.05
CA MET A 1 2.20 5.58 -11.22
C MET A 1 3.05 4.35 -10.94
N SER A 2 3.16 3.93 -9.67
CA SER A 2 3.78 2.64 -9.32
C SER A 2 3.01 1.51 -10.02
N GLN A 3 3.71 0.51 -10.57
CA GLN A 3 3.08 -0.72 -11.05
C GLN A 3 3.19 -1.78 -9.97
N LEU A 4 2.16 -2.62 -9.85
CA LEU A 4 2.16 -3.76 -8.95
C LEU A 4 3.40 -4.66 -9.17
N PRO A 5 3.93 -5.27 -8.10
CA PRO A 5 4.87 -6.36 -8.21
C PRO A 5 4.35 -7.44 -9.15
N ARG A 6 5.14 -7.80 -10.16
CA ARG A 6 4.79 -8.89 -11.07
C ARG A 6 5.04 -10.23 -10.39
N LEU A 7 3.99 -10.80 -9.79
CA LEU A 7 3.94 -12.25 -9.58
C LEU A 7 3.68 -12.92 -10.93
N ASN A 8 4.37 -14.02 -11.22
CA ASN A 8 4.10 -14.88 -12.38
C ASN A 8 2.69 -15.47 -12.26
N TYR A 9 1.68 -14.71 -12.66
CA TYR A 9 0.29 -15.15 -12.67
C TYR A 9 0.00 -15.85 -14.00
N LYS A 10 -0.50 -17.09 -13.94
CA LYS A 10 -1.06 -17.75 -15.13
C LYS A 10 -2.25 -16.91 -15.61
N ARG A 11 -2.15 -16.35 -16.82
CA ARG A 11 -3.26 -15.64 -17.48
C ARG A 11 -4.49 -16.55 -17.49
N THR A 12 -5.56 -16.16 -16.80
CA THR A 12 -6.88 -16.79 -16.96
C THR A 12 -7.56 -16.21 -18.20
N ASN A 13 -7.82 -17.06 -19.19
CA ASN A 13 -8.49 -16.71 -20.44
C ASN A 13 -10.01 -16.53 -20.24
N SER A 14 -10.45 -15.45 -19.60
CA SER A 14 -11.84 -15.01 -19.72
C SER A 14 -11.88 -13.71 -20.53
N ARG A 15 -12.42 -13.77 -21.76
CA ARG A 15 -12.79 -12.58 -22.53
C ARG A 15 -13.96 -11.89 -21.83
N THR A 16 -13.67 -10.94 -20.95
CA THR A 16 -14.65 -9.98 -20.44
C THR A 16 -14.60 -8.77 -21.35
N THR A 17 -15.73 -8.34 -21.93
CA THR A 17 -15.73 -7.19 -22.83
C THR A 17 -15.64 -5.89 -22.02
N VAL A 18 -15.13 -4.81 -22.62
CA VAL A 18 -15.05 -3.50 -21.94
C VAL A 18 -16.44 -3.00 -21.53
N GLN A 19 -17.47 -3.36 -22.30
CA GLN A 19 -18.87 -3.05 -22.00
C GLN A 19 -19.38 -3.75 -20.73
N ASP A 20 -18.93 -4.98 -20.45
CA ASP A 20 -19.28 -5.73 -19.22
C ASP A 20 -18.64 -5.13 -17.95
N LEU A 21 -17.66 -4.23 -18.12
CA LEU A 21 -16.90 -3.58 -17.06
C LEU A 21 -17.38 -2.15 -16.74
N TYR A 22 -18.24 -1.60 -17.60
CA TYR A 22 -18.81 -0.27 -17.47
C TYR A 22 -20.01 -0.29 -16.51
N ASP A 23 -19.75 -0.01 -15.23
CA ASP A 23 -20.80 0.30 -14.28
C ASP A 23 -20.82 1.80 -13.98
N THR A 24 -21.56 2.56 -14.80
CA THR A 24 -21.71 4.02 -14.69
C THR A 24 -22.37 4.47 -13.39
N ASN A 25 -23.03 3.55 -12.65
CA ASN A 25 -23.72 3.83 -11.39
C ASN A 25 -23.00 3.22 -10.17
N TYR A 26 -21.78 2.71 -10.33
CA TYR A 26 -21.02 2.06 -9.26
C TYR A 26 -20.84 2.97 -8.03
N GLU A 27 -20.38 4.21 -8.26
CA GLU A 27 -20.14 5.21 -7.21
C GLU A 27 -21.44 5.57 -6.45
N ALA A 28 -22.59 5.52 -7.11
CA ALA A 28 -23.90 5.80 -6.49
C ALA A 28 -24.40 4.66 -5.59
N ARG A 29 -23.84 3.45 -5.73
CA ARG A 29 -24.22 2.25 -4.96
C ARG A 29 -23.27 1.95 -3.80
N LEU A 30 -22.21 2.72 -3.62
CA LEU A 30 -21.26 2.48 -2.53
C LEU A 30 -21.92 2.72 -1.17
N PRO A 31 -21.69 1.83 -0.19
CA PRO A 31 -22.11 2.08 1.19
C PRO A 31 -21.54 3.41 1.66
N LYS A 32 -22.41 4.33 2.11
CA LYS A 32 -22.00 5.64 2.66
C LYS A 32 -21.44 5.55 4.09
N ASP A 33 -21.10 4.36 4.55
CA ASP A 33 -20.66 4.17 5.92
C ASP A 33 -19.31 4.86 6.14
N LYS A 34 -19.32 5.88 7.00
CA LYS A 34 -18.16 6.66 7.44
C LYS A 34 -17.63 6.17 8.79
N SER A 35 -18.09 5.01 9.28
CA SER A 35 -17.59 4.43 10.52
C SER A 35 -16.07 4.28 10.43
N ARG A 36 -15.38 4.92 11.38
CA ARG A 36 -13.93 4.79 11.48
C ARG A 36 -13.62 3.38 11.95
N PRO A 37 -12.70 2.65 11.32
CA PRO A 37 -12.33 1.33 11.78
C PRO A 37 -11.80 1.41 13.21
N TYR A 38 -12.24 0.45 14.03
CA TYR A 38 -11.83 0.32 15.43
C TYR A 38 -10.36 -0.10 15.50
N TYR A 39 -9.58 0.62 16.31
CA TYR A 39 -8.13 0.47 16.40
C TYR A 39 -7.77 -0.54 17.52
N SER A 40 -7.09 -1.64 17.18
CA SER A 40 -6.26 -2.47 18.07
C SER A 40 -5.54 -1.60 19.09
N SER A 41 -5.58 -2.04 20.35
CA SER A 41 -4.92 -1.44 21.49
C SER A 41 -3.37 -1.48 21.40
N HIS A 42 -2.79 -2.28 20.50
CA HIS A 42 -1.34 -2.51 20.42
C HIS A 42 -0.80 -2.42 18.97
N PRO A 43 -0.17 -1.30 18.57
CA PRO A 43 0.51 -1.19 17.27
C PRO A 43 1.81 -2.00 17.25
N ALA A 44 2.28 -2.41 16.06
CA ALA A 44 3.49 -3.22 15.93
C ALA A 44 4.73 -2.51 16.49
N THR A 45 5.47 -3.21 17.34
CA THR A 45 6.75 -2.75 17.88
C THR A 45 7.90 -3.02 16.90
N ALA A 46 9.07 -2.43 17.15
CA ALA A 46 10.28 -2.76 16.40
C ALA A 46 10.62 -4.26 16.47
N GLU A 47 10.36 -4.92 17.60
CA GLU A 47 10.60 -6.36 17.76
C GLU A 47 9.64 -7.21 16.92
N ASN A 48 8.36 -6.81 16.85
CA ASN A 48 7.40 -7.45 15.95
C ASN A 48 7.84 -7.32 14.49
N ILE A 49 8.32 -6.14 14.08
CA ILE A 49 8.82 -5.89 12.72
C ILE A 49 10.06 -6.74 12.41
N LYS A 50 11.06 -6.79 13.30
CA LYS A 50 12.25 -7.63 13.12
C LYS A 50 11.89 -9.10 12.98
N SER A 51 10.98 -9.58 13.83
CA SER A 51 10.53 -10.98 13.81
C SER A 51 9.81 -11.34 12.51
N ALA A 52 9.00 -10.43 11.97
CA ALA A 52 8.26 -10.67 10.73
C ALA A 52 9.12 -10.51 9.46
N TYR A 53 10.15 -9.66 9.51
CA TYR A 53 10.96 -9.29 8.34
C TYR A 53 12.46 -9.50 8.57
N PRO A 54 13.00 -10.69 8.20
CA PRO A 54 14.43 -10.97 8.29
C PRO A 54 15.30 -9.98 7.51
N GLU A 55 14.77 -9.39 6.45
CA GLU A 55 15.43 -8.35 5.65
C GLU A 55 15.65 -7.08 6.48
N ILE A 56 14.65 -6.68 7.27
CA ILE A 56 14.74 -5.54 8.21
C ILE A 56 15.63 -5.88 9.41
N GLN A 57 15.53 -7.10 9.95
CA GLN A 57 16.34 -7.55 11.10
C GLN A 57 17.85 -7.45 10.83
N LYS A 58 18.29 -7.69 9.59
CA LYS A 58 19.71 -7.64 9.20
C LYS A 58 20.32 -6.24 9.23
N VAL A 59 19.51 -5.18 9.20
CA VAL A 59 19.99 -3.79 9.20
C VAL A 59 19.73 -3.19 10.57
N ASN A 60 20.80 -2.97 11.33
CA ASN A 60 20.71 -2.40 12.67
C ASN A 60 19.97 -1.05 12.64
N GLY A 61 18.94 -0.89 13.48
CA GLY A 61 18.17 0.35 13.60
C GLY A 61 17.04 0.53 12.58
N TRP A 62 16.86 -0.36 11.60
CA TRP A 62 15.86 -0.15 10.55
C TRP A 62 14.42 -0.30 11.06
N ALA A 63 14.14 -1.29 11.91
CA ALA A 63 12.82 -1.44 12.54
C ALA A 63 12.46 -0.21 13.40
N GLU A 64 13.43 0.32 14.14
CA GLU A 64 13.27 1.53 14.94
C GLU A 64 12.99 2.75 14.05
N ALA A 65 13.69 2.89 12.92
CA ALA A 65 13.43 3.94 11.94
C ALA A 65 11.99 3.87 11.39
N ILE A 66 11.49 2.67 11.08
CA ILE A 66 10.11 2.46 10.63
C ILE A 66 9.10 2.91 11.70
N VAL A 67 9.29 2.50 12.95
CA VAL A 67 8.44 2.92 14.08
C VAL A 67 8.45 4.43 14.27
N GLN A 68 9.63 5.05 14.21
CA GLN A 68 9.75 6.50 14.37
C GLN A 68 9.12 7.28 13.22
N THR A 69 9.30 6.83 11.97
CA THR A 69 8.66 7.44 10.80
C THR A 69 7.14 7.30 10.88
N ALA A 70 6.62 6.11 11.21
CA ALA A 70 5.18 5.91 11.40
C ALA A 70 4.61 6.87 12.47
N ARG A 71 5.30 7.00 13.61
CA ARG A 71 4.94 7.96 14.67
C ARG A 71 4.93 9.41 14.16
N ARG A 72 5.97 9.86 13.45
CA ARG A 72 6.06 11.23 12.92
C ARG A 72 4.98 11.55 11.88
N LEU A 73 4.54 10.53 11.14
CA LEU A 73 3.52 10.62 10.09
C LEU A 73 2.08 10.37 10.58
N HIS A 74 1.91 10.01 11.86
CA HIS A 74 0.64 9.61 12.45
C HIS A 74 0.01 8.40 11.72
N ILE A 75 0.84 7.43 11.34
CA ILE A 75 0.39 6.11 10.90
C ILE A 75 0.09 5.30 12.16
N ALA A 76 -1.14 4.78 12.28
CA ALA A 76 -1.61 4.12 13.50
C ALA A 76 -0.77 2.89 13.89
N ASP A 77 -0.34 2.10 12.90
CA ASP A 77 0.49 0.92 13.10
C ASP A 77 1.75 0.95 12.22
N PRO A 78 2.97 0.96 12.80
CA PRO A 78 4.22 0.85 12.07
C PRO A 78 4.32 -0.37 11.15
N GLY A 79 3.62 -1.45 11.49
CA GLY A 79 3.56 -2.66 10.67
C GLY A 79 2.93 -2.42 9.29
N TRP A 80 2.03 -1.44 9.16
CA TRP A 80 1.49 -1.04 7.86
C TRP A 80 2.55 -0.44 6.94
N LEU A 81 3.48 0.34 7.49
CA LEU A 81 4.59 0.90 6.72
C LEU A 81 5.58 -0.20 6.28
N ALA A 82 5.86 -1.17 7.16
CA ALA A 82 6.67 -2.33 6.80
C ALA A 82 6.00 -3.18 5.70
N ASN A 83 4.70 -3.48 5.83
CA ASN A 83 3.90 -4.17 4.82
C ASN A 83 3.92 -3.43 3.47
N LEU A 84 3.71 -2.11 3.47
CA LEU A 84 3.76 -1.27 2.27
C LEU A 84 5.13 -1.35 1.58
N MET A 85 6.23 -1.18 2.31
CA MET A 85 7.56 -1.23 1.70
C MET A 85 7.90 -2.62 1.17
N TYR A 86 7.49 -3.67 1.90
CA TYR A 86 7.60 -5.04 1.45
C TYR A 86 6.84 -5.26 0.14
N PHE A 87 5.63 -4.71 0.05
CA PHE A 87 4.81 -4.77 -1.14
C PHE A 87 5.44 -4.02 -2.33
N GLU A 88 5.79 -2.74 -2.17
CA GLU A 88 6.29 -1.89 -3.26
C GLU A 88 7.66 -2.34 -3.82
N THR A 89 8.47 -3.03 -3.01
CA THR A 89 9.74 -3.64 -3.44
C THR A 89 9.59 -5.02 -4.08
N GLY A 90 8.35 -5.45 -4.32
CA GLY A 90 8.05 -6.78 -4.86
C GLY A 90 8.46 -7.91 -3.94
N PHE A 91 8.17 -7.76 -2.65
CA PHE A 91 8.33 -8.78 -1.61
C PHE A 91 9.78 -9.05 -1.23
N THR A 92 10.65 -8.04 -1.36
CA THR A 92 12.09 -8.19 -1.12
C THR A 92 12.66 -7.26 -0.06
N LEU A 93 12.00 -6.12 0.21
CA LEU A 93 12.56 -5.00 0.99
C LEU A 93 13.94 -4.55 0.48
N ASN A 94 14.26 -4.80 -0.80
CA ASN A 94 15.51 -4.34 -1.39
C ASN A 94 15.37 -2.85 -1.77
N PRO A 95 16.11 -1.91 -1.15
CA PRO A 95 16.01 -0.48 -1.46
C PRO A 95 16.59 -0.12 -2.83
N ASN A 96 17.32 -1.04 -3.47
CA ASN A 96 17.95 -0.82 -4.77
C ASN A 96 17.15 -1.41 -5.93
N VAL A 97 16.01 -2.08 -5.66
CA VAL A 97 15.21 -2.71 -6.71
C VAL A 97 14.61 -1.64 -7.62
N MET A 98 14.72 -1.86 -8.94
CA MET A 98 14.10 -1.03 -9.97
C MET A 98 13.29 -1.91 -10.91
N ASN A 99 12.08 -1.46 -11.21
CA ASN A 99 11.20 -2.14 -12.17
C ASN A 99 11.49 -1.68 -13.61
N LYS A 100 10.94 -2.41 -14.58
CA LYS A 100 11.13 -2.15 -16.02
C LYS A 100 10.67 -0.78 -16.53
N ASN A 101 9.86 -0.05 -15.76
CA ASN A 101 9.40 1.30 -16.10
C ASN A 101 10.27 2.38 -15.44
N GLY A 102 11.39 1.99 -14.81
CA GLY A 102 12.33 2.91 -14.18
C GLY A 102 11.84 3.47 -12.85
N CYS A 103 10.87 2.85 -12.18
CA CYS A 103 10.54 3.16 -10.79
C CYS A 103 11.24 2.21 -9.83
N GLY A 104 11.62 2.66 -8.63
CA GLY A 104 12.40 1.83 -7.70
C GLY A 104 12.52 2.39 -6.29
N GLY A 105 13.13 1.61 -5.40
CA GLY A 105 13.24 1.92 -3.97
C GLY A 105 12.07 1.39 -3.13
N LEU A 106 12.14 1.66 -1.83
CA LEU A 106 11.24 1.18 -0.78
C LEU A 106 9.77 1.58 -0.99
N LEU A 107 9.49 2.66 -1.74
CA LEU A 107 8.14 3.05 -2.17
C LEU A 107 7.93 2.98 -3.68
N ASN A 108 8.82 2.31 -4.43
CA ASN A 108 8.79 2.23 -5.89
C ASN A 108 8.67 3.61 -6.56
N PHE A 109 9.53 4.56 -6.15
CA PHE A 109 9.55 5.94 -6.61
C PHE A 109 9.70 6.03 -8.13
N CYS A 110 8.88 6.83 -8.80
CA CYS A 110 8.87 6.97 -10.26
C CYS A 110 9.45 8.32 -10.72
N PRO A 111 10.20 8.40 -11.85
CA PRO A 111 11.03 9.56 -12.21
C PRO A 111 10.27 10.89 -12.27
N ASN A 112 9.15 10.93 -12.97
CA ASN A 112 8.38 12.15 -13.21
C ASN A 112 7.24 12.38 -12.21
N SER A 113 7.29 11.74 -11.04
CA SER A 113 6.24 11.86 -10.01
C SER A 113 6.84 11.79 -8.61
N SER A 114 6.79 10.64 -7.94
CA SER A 114 7.22 10.49 -6.55
C SER A 114 8.70 10.78 -6.33
N ALA A 115 9.60 10.41 -7.26
CA ALA A 115 11.02 10.74 -7.15
C ALA A 115 11.26 12.27 -7.22
N LYS A 116 10.64 12.93 -8.22
CA LYS A 116 10.67 14.38 -8.36
C LYS A 116 10.10 15.10 -7.13
N LYS A 117 9.03 14.60 -6.52
CA LYS A 117 8.42 15.16 -5.30
C LYS A 117 9.39 15.19 -4.12
N VAL A 118 10.27 14.20 -4.01
CA VAL A 118 11.29 14.15 -2.95
C VAL A 118 12.63 14.76 -3.38
N GLY A 119 12.67 15.44 -4.53
CA GLY A 119 13.86 16.12 -5.02
C GLY A 119 15.00 15.18 -5.45
N LYS A 120 14.66 13.95 -5.89
CA LYS A 120 15.65 12.94 -6.31
C LYS A 120 15.31 12.32 -7.66
N THR A 121 16.33 11.78 -8.30
CA THR A 121 16.19 10.79 -9.37
C THR A 121 15.95 9.40 -8.77
N VAL A 122 15.37 8.49 -9.56
CA VAL A 122 15.21 7.11 -9.11
C VAL A 122 16.57 6.44 -8.94
N THR A 123 17.54 6.73 -9.80
CA THR A 123 18.91 6.21 -9.67
C THR A 123 19.53 6.59 -8.33
N GLU A 124 19.49 7.87 -7.94
CA GLU A 124 19.97 8.31 -6.62
C GLU A 124 19.29 7.55 -5.49
N LEU A 125 17.95 7.42 -5.53
CA LEU A 125 17.20 6.68 -4.50
C LEU A 125 17.66 5.22 -4.46
N THR A 126 17.74 4.54 -5.60
CA THR A 126 18.15 3.13 -5.67
C THR A 126 19.65 2.90 -5.42
N SER A 127 20.46 3.95 -5.25
CA SER A 127 21.85 3.84 -4.80
C SER A 127 22.00 3.98 -3.28
N MET A 128 20.92 4.30 -2.56
CA MET A 128 20.93 4.48 -1.11
C MET A 128 20.76 3.16 -0.38
N GLU A 129 21.37 3.10 0.81
CA GLU A 129 21.06 2.07 1.79
C GLU A 129 19.66 2.28 2.37
N ALA A 130 19.07 1.20 2.93
CA ALA A 130 17.69 1.22 3.41
C ALA A 130 17.40 2.34 4.41
N LEU A 131 18.28 2.54 5.39
CA LEU A 131 18.14 3.59 6.41
C LEU A 131 18.23 5.00 5.83
N GLU A 132 19.12 5.23 4.87
CA GLU A 132 19.23 6.52 4.20
C GLU A 132 17.95 6.80 3.40
N GLN A 133 17.40 5.79 2.74
CA GLN A 133 16.21 5.95 1.91
C GLN A 133 14.94 6.24 2.75
N MET A 134 14.90 5.84 4.04
CA MET A 134 13.79 6.12 4.95
C MET A 134 13.48 7.61 5.09
N GLN A 135 14.47 8.51 4.95
CA GLN A 135 14.21 9.96 4.98
C GLN A 135 13.32 10.40 3.80
N TYR A 136 13.45 9.76 2.64
CA TYR A 136 12.65 10.07 1.46
C TYR A 136 11.30 9.35 1.47
N VAL A 137 11.23 8.16 2.10
CA VAL A 137 9.97 7.51 2.46
C VAL A 137 9.13 8.46 3.31
N GLU A 138 9.72 9.02 4.36
CA GLU A 138 9.05 9.98 5.24
C GLU A 138 8.69 11.28 4.51
N LEU A 139 9.62 11.85 3.75
CA LEU A 139 9.39 13.08 3.00
C LEU A 139 8.20 12.94 2.04
N TYR A 140 8.13 11.86 1.27
CA TYR A 140 7.01 11.60 0.37
C TYR A 140 5.69 11.45 1.13
N LEU A 141 5.69 10.63 2.18
CA LEU A 141 4.47 10.35 2.95
C LEU A 141 4.00 11.56 3.78
N SER A 142 4.88 12.51 4.11
CA SER A 142 4.51 13.71 4.86
C SER A 142 3.40 14.54 4.20
N GLU A 143 3.25 14.49 2.88
CA GLU A 143 2.16 15.10 2.11
C GLU A 143 0.76 14.61 2.55
N TYR A 144 0.70 13.39 3.11
CA TYR A 144 -0.52 12.73 3.56
C TYR A 144 -0.56 12.49 5.07
N LYS A 145 0.32 13.15 5.83
CA LYS A 145 0.41 13.01 7.29
C LYS A 145 -0.97 13.09 7.95
N GLY A 146 -1.28 12.12 8.80
CA GLY A 146 -2.54 12.04 9.54
C GLY A 146 -3.77 11.65 8.71
N LYS A 147 -3.62 11.32 7.42
CA LYS A 147 -4.72 10.87 6.54
C LYS A 147 -4.75 9.34 6.38
N TYR A 148 -4.13 8.61 7.30
CA TYR A 148 -4.00 7.16 7.29
C TYR A 148 -4.98 6.49 8.25
N ASN A 149 -6.29 6.59 7.98
CA ASN A 149 -7.27 5.98 8.87
C ASN A 149 -7.22 4.45 8.80
N THR A 150 -6.77 3.91 7.66
CA THR A 150 -6.60 2.48 7.37
C THR A 150 -5.25 2.20 6.70
N SER A 151 -4.82 0.93 6.70
CA SER A 151 -3.70 0.48 5.85
C SER A 151 -3.96 0.74 4.36
N ALA A 152 -5.21 0.66 3.92
CA ALA A 152 -5.62 0.99 2.55
C ALA A 152 -5.32 2.45 2.18
N ASP A 153 -5.54 3.39 3.11
CA ASP A 153 -5.23 4.82 2.89
C ASP A 153 -3.73 5.05 2.71
N LEU A 154 -2.91 4.28 3.43
CA LEU A 154 -1.45 4.31 3.29
C LEU A 154 -1.01 3.72 1.94
N TYR A 155 -1.58 2.59 1.53
CA TYR A 155 -1.32 2.01 0.20
C TYR A 155 -1.73 2.96 -0.92
N MET A 156 -2.91 3.57 -0.83
CA MET A 156 -3.38 4.50 -1.86
C MET A 156 -2.54 5.78 -1.91
N ALA A 157 -1.97 6.25 -0.80
CA ALA A 157 -1.04 7.39 -0.80
C ALA A 157 0.18 7.18 -1.72
N VAL A 158 0.57 5.93 -1.98
CA VAL A 158 1.70 5.58 -2.84
C VAL A 158 1.23 5.16 -4.22
N TYR A 159 0.28 4.23 -4.30
CA TYR A 159 -0.14 3.66 -5.57
C TYR A 159 -1.01 4.61 -6.40
N PHE A 160 -2.06 5.15 -5.78
CA PHE A 160 -3.01 6.02 -6.44
C PHE A 160 -3.59 7.09 -5.49
N PRO A 161 -2.86 8.19 -5.26
CA PRO A 161 -3.19 9.15 -4.20
C PRO A 161 -4.60 9.73 -4.25
N ILE A 162 -5.19 9.81 -5.44
CA ILE A 162 -6.56 10.29 -5.66
C ILE A 162 -7.61 9.41 -4.95
N ALA A 163 -7.30 8.13 -4.74
CA ALA A 163 -8.19 7.18 -4.06
C ALA A 163 -8.03 7.15 -2.53
N GLN A 164 -7.08 7.92 -1.96
CA GLN A 164 -6.90 7.95 -0.51
C GLN A 164 -8.18 8.44 0.20
N GLY A 165 -8.62 7.74 1.24
CA GLY A 165 -9.86 8.05 1.95
C GLY A 165 -11.14 7.65 1.18
N GLY A 166 -11.03 7.13 -0.04
CA GLY A 166 -12.15 6.67 -0.85
C GLY A 166 -12.70 5.30 -0.44
N GLY A 167 -12.03 4.62 0.49
CA GLY A 167 -12.39 3.28 0.95
C GLY A 167 -12.14 2.18 -0.09
N PRO A 168 -12.42 0.92 0.26
CA PRO A 168 -12.10 -0.25 -0.57
C PRO A 168 -12.86 -0.27 -1.91
N HIS A 169 -13.94 0.49 -2.01
CA HIS A 169 -14.77 0.53 -3.22
C HIS A 169 -14.45 1.70 -4.16
N PHE A 170 -13.41 2.50 -3.91
CA PHE A 170 -13.02 3.50 -4.92
C PHE A 170 -12.60 2.78 -6.23
N SER A 171 -13.23 3.10 -7.37
CA SER A 171 -12.92 2.50 -8.67
C SER A 171 -11.81 3.27 -9.41
N ILE A 172 -10.60 2.70 -9.41
CA ILE A 172 -9.43 3.22 -10.15
C ILE A 172 -9.67 3.09 -11.66
N TYR A 173 -10.28 1.99 -12.09
CA TYR A 173 -10.65 1.78 -13.48
C TYR A 173 -11.62 2.86 -13.98
N ASN A 174 -12.73 3.12 -13.27
CA ASN A 174 -13.70 4.15 -13.68
C ASN A 174 -13.10 5.55 -13.61
N TRP A 175 -12.16 5.79 -12.67
CA TRP A 175 -11.42 7.04 -12.66
C TRP A 175 -10.63 7.22 -13.96
N TYR A 176 -9.86 6.22 -14.40
CA TYR A 176 -9.14 6.28 -15.67
C TYR A 176 -10.07 6.45 -16.86
N LEU A 177 -11.16 5.71 -16.87
CA LEU A 177 -12.15 5.73 -17.93
C LEU A 177 -12.74 7.12 -18.14
N LYS A 178 -13.15 7.76 -17.04
CA LYS A 178 -13.76 9.09 -17.03
C LYS A 178 -12.77 10.19 -17.42
N HIS A 179 -11.52 10.11 -16.97
CA HIS A 179 -10.57 11.23 -17.09
C HIS A 179 -9.56 11.06 -18.23
N MET A 180 -9.31 9.83 -18.68
CA MET A 180 -8.25 9.50 -19.64
C MET A 180 -8.74 8.65 -20.83
N GLY A 181 -10.00 8.19 -20.81
CA GLY A 181 -10.63 7.43 -21.88
C GLY A 181 -10.40 5.91 -21.83
N GLU A 182 -11.15 5.20 -22.68
CA GLU A 182 -11.27 3.74 -22.67
C GLU A 182 -9.95 3.00 -22.93
N ALA A 183 -9.13 3.49 -23.86
CA ALA A 183 -7.85 2.88 -24.19
C ALA A 183 -6.90 2.88 -22.98
N VAL A 184 -6.84 3.97 -22.23
CA VAL A 184 -5.98 4.09 -21.04
C VAL A 184 -6.50 3.22 -19.90
N ALA A 185 -7.82 3.21 -19.67
CA ALA A 185 -8.44 2.36 -18.65
C ALA A 185 -8.23 0.86 -18.92
N SER A 186 -8.33 0.44 -20.18
CA SER A 186 -8.08 -0.94 -20.60
C SER A 186 -6.61 -1.33 -20.44
N ASN A 187 -5.68 -0.43 -20.78
CA ASN A 187 -4.25 -0.65 -20.55
C ASN A 187 -3.93 -0.79 -19.04
N PHE A 188 -4.55 0.03 -18.19
CA PHE A 188 -4.44 -0.09 -16.73
C PHE A 188 -4.88 -1.49 -16.26
N LEU A 189 -6.06 -1.95 -16.67
CA LEU A 189 -6.60 -3.24 -16.23
C LEU A 189 -5.66 -4.40 -16.62
N ASN A 190 -5.19 -4.40 -17.86
CA ASN A 190 -4.29 -5.41 -18.40
C ASN A 190 -2.92 -5.42 -17.71
N ALA A 191 -2.39 -4.24 -17.38
CA ALA A 191 -1.11 -4.11 -16.71
C ALA A 191 -1.15 -4.53 -15.23
N ASN A 192 -2.34 -4.45 -14.61
CA ASN A 192 -2.53 -4.69 -13.18
C ASN A 192 -3.32 -5.96 -12.88
N ASN A 193 -3.27 -6.97 -13.76
CA ASN A 193 -3.89 -8.29 -13.57
C ASN A 193 -5.37 -8.23 -13.13
N GLY A 194 -6.13 -7.27 -13.65
CA GLY A 194 -7.55 -7.15 -13.32
C GLY A 194 -7.89 -6.41 -12.02
N ILE A 195 -6.92 -5.82 -11.32
CA ILE A 195 -7.19 -4.92 -10.18
C ILE A 195 -7.97 -3.70 -10.67
N LYS A 196 -9.16 -3.45 -10.10
CA LYS A 196 -10.05 -2.35 -10.51
C LYS A 196 -10.24 -1.31 -9.41
N THR A 197 -10.25 -1.76 -8.16
CA THR A 197 -10.57 -0.94 -7.00
C THR A 197 -9.40 -0.81 -6.03
N ALA A 198 -9.45 0.19 -5.17
CA ALA A 198 -8.52 0.31 -4.04
C ALA A 198 -8.54 -0.95 -3.15
N GLY A 199 -9.70 -1.57 -2.96
CA GLY A 199 -9.85 -2.80 -2.20
C GLY A 199 -9.24 -4.03 -2.87
N ASP A 200 -9.27 -4.13 -4.21
CA ASP A 200 -8.57 -5.21 -4.93
C ASP A 200 -7.06 -5.12 -4.74
N TYR A 201 -6.53 -3.89 -4.81
CA TYR A 201 -5.12 -3.61 -4.55
C TYR A 201 -4.75 -3.98 -3.11
N GLN A 202 -5.54 -3.52 -2.13
CA GLN A 202 -5.34 -3.83 -0.72
C GLN A 202 -5.36 -5.35 -0.47
N LYS A 203 -6.37 -6.07 -0.98
CA LYS A 203 -6.45 -7.53 -0.85
C LYS A 203 -5.24 -8.23 -1.45
N PHE A 204 -4.68 -7.72 -2.55
CA PHE A 204 -3.49 -8.29 -3.16
C PHE A 204 -2.24 -8.07 -2.29
N ALA A 205 -2.07 -6.86 -1.73
CA ALA A 205 -0.99 -6.55 -0.79
C ALA A 205 -1.11 -7.37 0.50
N ASP A 206 -2.29 -7.42 1.09
CA ASP A 206 -2.55 -8.07 2.38
C ASP A 206 -2.33 -9.58 2.36
N ARG A 207 -2.48 -10.26 1.20
CA ARG A 207 -2.11 -11.69 1.06
C ARG A 207 -0.63 -11.99 1.29
N HIS A 208 0.22 -10.98 1.21
CA HIS A 208 1.67 -11.10 1.37
C HIS A 208 2.18 -10.34 2.60
N ALA A 209 1.30 -9.61 3.28
CA ALA A 209 1.63 -8.94 4.53
C ALA A 209 2.11 -9.96 5.57
N ARG A 210 3.14 -9.58 6.33
CA ARG A 210 3.67 -10.43 7.42
C ARG A 210 3.27 -9.90 8.81
N LEU A 211 2.64 -8.73 8.85
CA LEU A 211 2.05 -8.13 10.04
C LEU A 211 0.57 -7.78 9.77
N PRO A 212 -0.26 -7.62 10.81
CA PRO A 212 -1.68 -7.29 10.65
C PRO A 212 -1.94 -6.06 9.77
N THR A 213 -2.94 -6.14 8.91
CA THR A 213 -3.34 -5.06 7.97
C THR A 213 -4.66 -4.42 8.36
N VAL A 214 -5.51 -5.17 9.06
CA VAL A 214 -6.59 -4.66 9.90
C VAL A 214 -6.07 -4.56 11.32
N LEU A 215 -6.43 -3.49 12.00
CA LEU A 215 -6.21 -3.44 13.43
C LEU A 215 -7.20 -4.44 14.04
N GLY A 216 -6.68 -5.44 14.75
CA GLY A 216 -7.48 -6.55 15.25
C GLY A 216 -8.68 -6.06 16.05
N THR A 217 -9.83 -6.71 15.82
CA THR A 217 -10.85 -6.80 16.86
C THR A 217 -10.25 -7.69 17.95
N GLU A 218 -10.04 -7.15 19.15
CA GLU A 218 -10.06 -8.03 20.32
C GLU A 218 -11.41 -8.77 20.27
N LYS A 219 -11.39 -10.07 20.01
CA LYS A 219 -12.39 -10.92 20.66
C LYS A 219 -11.92 -10.97 22.09
N GLU A 220 -12.65 -10.32 23.00
CA GLU A 220 -12.58 -10.65 24.42
C GLU A 220 -12.62 -12.17 24.54
N ASP A 221 -11.57 -12.69 25.18
CA ASP A 221 -11.53 -14.05 25.66
C ASP A 221 -12.68 -14.22 26.67
N THR A 222 -13.71 -14.98 26.30
CA THR A 222 -14.81 -15.32 27.22
C THR A 222 -14.47 -16.56 28.07
N SER A 223 -13.18 -16.87 28.24
CA SER A 223 -12.71 -17.99 29.06
C SER A 223 -12.38 -17.59 30.50
N SER A 224 -13.28 -16.90 31.20
CA SER A 224 -13.31 -16.92 32.68
C SER A 224 -14.53 -16.21 33.24
N VAL A 225 -15.65 -16.92 33.30
CA VAL A 225 -16.64 -16.73 34.38
C VAL A 225 -16.74 -18.07 35.09
N VAL A 226 -15.83 -18.26 36.05
CA VAL A 226 -16.10 -19.16 37.17
C VAL A 226 -17.12 -18.43 38.04
N LEU A 227 -18.35 -18.95 38.09
CA LEU A 227 -19.30 -18.62 39.15
C LEU A 227 -19.62 -19.91 39.90
N TYR A 228 -19.56 -19.76 41.22
CA TYR A 228 -19.58 -20.73 42.31
C TYR A 228 -20.69 -21.79 42.25
#